data_AF-A0A2V2RWT7-F1
#
_entry.id   AF-A0A2V2RWT7-F1
#
_cell.length_a   1.000
_cell.length_b   1.000
_cell.length_c   1.000
_cell.angle_alpha   90.00
_cell.angle_beta   90.00
_cell.angle_gamma   90.00
#
_symmetry.space_group_name_H-M   'P 1'
#
loop_
_entity.id
_entity.type
_entity.pdbx_description
1 polymer ?
#
loop_
_entity_poly.entity_id
_entity_poly.type
_entity_poly.pdbx_seq_one_letter_code
_entity_poly.pdbx_strand_id
1 'polypeptide(L)'
;MKRSREIARAHLDSAIKADAGACVCSAGFQPAVSPTSSRRNVLSSTAREKSWPRRLEALRYPDPSGEACAAVAVSRCAQIAITGILLLSHLAACGQSTNTPADLPPEESKPAWSGSLSLYGYLIPHSRDYVNPNVTADHDWLHLEARYNYESLETGSLWVGYAYHTGTSLVFEATPMLGGVFGNLTGVAPGWNLSISYKSFTLSSQSEYFFDAADSSRNFFYTWSELTYSPLEWLRAGIVVQRTKAYQTPLDIQRGLLVGVTYKRFDFATYVFNAGWTDPTIAFSASVSF
;
A
#
# COMPACT_ATOMS: atom_id res chain seq x y z
N MET A 1 -10.08 -16.48 -44.88
CA MET A 1 -9.26 -16.60 -43.65
C MET A 1 -8.17 -15.53 -43.46
N LYS A 2 -7.55 -14.94 -44.50
CA LYS A 2 -6.56 -13.86 -44.30
C LYS A 2 -7.15 -12.55 -43.73
N ARG A 3 -8.34 -12.16 -44.21
CA ARG A 3 -8.99 -10.89 -43.84
C ARG A 3 -9.43 -10.79 -42.37
N SER A 4 -9.75 -11.89 -41.70
CA SER A 4 -10.12 -11.85 -40.27
C SER A 4 -8.90 -11.79 -39.33
N ARG A 5 -7.72 -12.24 -39.79
CA ARG A 5 -6.47 -12.08 -39.03
C ARG A 5 -5.94 -10.65 -39.09
N GLU A 6 -6.15 -9.93 -40.20
CA GLU A 6 -5.78 -8.51 -40.30
C GLU A 6 -6.69 -7.62 -39.45
N ILE A 7 -8.00 -7.93 -39.36
CA ILE A 7 -8.93 -7.20 -38.50
C ILE A 7 -8.63 -7.44 -37.01
N ALA A 8 -8.31 -8.68 -36.62
CA ALA A 8 -7.92 -8.99 -35.24
C ALA A 8 -6.60 -8.30 -34.84
N ARG A 9 -5.66 -8.17 -35.78
CA ARG A 9 -4.38 -7.48 -35.55
C ARG A 9 -4.56 -5.96 -35.45
N ALA A 10 -5.42 -5.38 -36.29
CA ALA A 10 -5.77 -3.96 -36.22
C ALA A 10 -6.51 -3.60 -34.92
N HIS A 11 -7.37 -4.49 -34.40
CA HIS A 11 -7.99 -4.29 -33.08
C HIS A 11 -6.98 -4.41 -31.93
N LEU A 12 -6.01 -5.32 -32.02
CA LEU A 12 -4.94 -5.44 -31.02
C LEU A 12 -4.02 -4.20 -31.03
N ASP A 13 -3.64 -3.71 -32.21
CA ASP A 13 -2.76 -2.55 -32.36
C ASP A 13 -3.46 -1.24 -31.98
N SER A 14 -4.79 -1.16 -32.14
CA SER A 14 -5.60 -0.03 -31.67
C SER A 14 -5.78 -0.02 -30.15
N ALA A 15 -5.88 -1.19 -29.51
CA ALA A 15 -5.90 -1.30 -28.05
C ALA A 15 -4.56 -0.86 -27.44
N ILE A 16 -3.44 -1.28 -28.04
CA ILE A 16 -2.07 -0.92 -27.61
C ILE A 16 -1.80 0.60 -27.76
N LYS A 17 -2.38 1.27 -28.76
CA LYS A 17 -2.20 2.73 -28.96
C LYS A 17 -3.07 3.59 -28.05
N ALA A 18 -4.24 3.09 -27.62
CA ALA A 18 -5.05 3.78 -26.61
C ALA A 18 -4.43 3.66 -25.20
N ASP A 19 -3.67 2.58 -24.97
CA ASP A 19 -2.99 2.27 -23.70
C ASP A 19 -1.77 3.16 -23.37
N ALA A 20 -1.21 3.85 -24.37
CA ALA A 20 -0.09 4.77 -24.14
C ALA A 20 -0.50 6.11 -23.50
N GLY A 21 -1.82 6.36 -23.37
CA GLY A 21 -2.38 7.59 -22.80
C GLY A 21 -2.89 7.46 -21.36
N ALA A 22 -3.18 6.23 -20.90
CA ALA A 22 -3.49 5.95 -19.52
C ALA A 22 -2.19 5.55 -18.83
N CYS A 23 -1.39 6.54 -18.43
CA CYS A 23 -0.41 6.31 -17.38
C CYS A 23 -1.19 5.70 -16.23
N VAL A 24 -0.98 4.41 -15.96
CA VAL A 24 -1.45 3.78 -14.74
C VAL A 24 -0.64 4.47 -13.64
N CYS A 25 -1.14 5.62 -13.18
CA CYS A 25 -0.66 6.26 -11.97
C CYS A 25 -0.73 5.15 -10.94
N SER A 26 0.44 4.66 -10.54
CA SER A 26 0.56 3.62 -9.55
C SER A 26 -0.21 4.11 -8.33
N ALA A 27 -1.39 3.51 -8.11
CA ALA A 27 -2.29 3.90 -7.04
C ALA A 27 -1.48 3.95 -5.75
N GLY A 28 -1.66 5.03 -4.99
CA GLY A 28 -0.68 5.55 -4.04
C GLY A 28 -0.14 4.49 -3.10
N PHE A 29 1.01 4.71 -2.50
CA PHE A 29 1.76 3.66 -1.82
C PHE A 29 1.67 3.73 -0.29
N GLN A 30 2.12 2.69 0.43
CA GLN A 30 1.74 2.40 1.83
C GLN A 30 2.69 2.91 2.92
N PRO A 31 2.21 3.27 4.13
CA PRO A 31 2.96 3.94 5.20
C PRO A 31 4.00 3.14 6.00
N ALA A 32 5.07 3.85 6.34
CA ALA A 32 6.21 3.45 7.15
C ALA A 32 6.16 3.96 8.61
N VAL A 33 5.09 3.70 9.38
CA VAL A 33 4.98 4.29 10.72
C VAL A 33 6.13 3.82 11.63
N SER A 34 6.52 4.57 12.66
CA SER A 34 7.42 4.13 13.72
C SER A 34 6.72 4.26 15.07
N PRO A 35 6.86 3.31 16.02
CA PRO A 35 6.17 3.34 17.29
C PRO A 35 7.07 4.03 18.30
N THR A 36 6.93 5.35 18.45
CA THR A 36 7.52 6.05 19.60
C THR A 36 6.43 6.79 20.37
N SER A 37 5.77 6.08 21.29
CA SER A 37 5.24 6.72 22.50
C SER A 37 4.84 5.67 23.56
N SER A 38 5.63 5.59 24.65
CA SER A 38 5.16 5.43 26.04
C SER A 38 6.31 4.98 26.95
N ARG A 39 7.19 5.93 27.33
CA ARG A 39 7.85 5.89 28.65
C ARG A 39 7.72 7.26 29.28
N ARG A 40 6.60 7.46 30.00
CA ARG A 40 6.55 8.47 31.06
C ARG A 40 7.33 7.90 32.25
N ASN A 41 8.53 8.43 32.49
CA ASN A 41 9.25 8.22 33.73
C ASN A 41 8.48 8.88 34.86
N VAL A 42 7.83 8.06 35.69
CA VAL A 42 7.43 8.46 37.04
C VAL A 42 8.60 8.11 37.97
N LEU A 43 9.10 9.13 38.64
CA LEU A 43 10.06 9.05 39.74
C LEU A 43 9.52 8.15 40.86
N SER A 44 10.34 7.21 41.33
CA SER A 44 10.35 6.83 42.74
C SER A 44 11.76 6.48 43.18
N SER A 45 12.33 7.38 43.97
CA SER A 45 13.52 7.16 44.75
C SER A 45 13.20 6.26 45.96
N THR A 46 14.27 5.66 46.47
CA THR A 46 14.47 5.08 47.82
C THR A 46 14.35 3.56 48.00
N ALA A 47 15.43 3.06 48.63
CA ALA A 47 15.52 1.93 49.57
C ALA A 47 16.02 0.56 49.05
N ARG A 48 17.34 0.41 49.17
CA ARG A 48 17.99 -0.56 50.08
C ARG A 48 17.73 -2.05 49.81
N GLU A 49 18.54 -2.67 48.94
CA GLU A 49 18.65 -4.14 48.86
C GLU A 49 19.72 -4.68 49.84
N LYS A 50 19.22 -5.43 50.83
CA LYS A 50 19.98 -6.34 51.68
C LYS A 50 19.65 -7.77 51.26
N SER A 51 20.71 -8.57 51.08
CA SER A 51 20.81 -10.01 51.34
C SER A 51 19.66 -10.94 50.86
N TRP A 52 19.94 -11.70 49.80
CA TRP A 52 19.24 -12.94 49.45
C TRP A 52 19.64 -14.12 50.36
N PRO A 53 18.70 -15.02 50.66
CA PRO A 53 19.01 -16.43 50.50
C PRO A 53 17.94 -17.22 49.74
N ARG A 54 18.43 -18.33 49.17
CA ARG A 54 17.74 -19.33 48.36
C ARG A 54 16.53 -19.94 49.07
N ARG A 55 15.43 -20.14 48.35
CA ARG A 55 14.57 -21.33 48.52
C ARG A 55 13.89 -21.69 47.20
N LEU A 56 14.20 -22.89 46.75
CA LEU A 56 13.52 -23.64 45.72
C LEU A 56 12.17 -24.09 46.27
N GLU A 57 11.08 -23.77 45.57
CA GLU A 57 9.83 -24.50 45.72
C GLU A 57 9.12 -24.59 44.38
N ALA A 58 8.83 -25.84 44.01
CA ALA A 58 8.30 -26.26 42.74
C ALA A 58 6.81 -25.92 42.62
N LEU A 59 6.47 -25.08 41.65
CA LEU A 59 5.09 -24.93 41.19
C LEU A 59 4.90 -25.84 39.98
N ARG A 60 4.14 -26.92 40.23
CA ARG A 60 3.61 -27.85 39.23
C ARG A 60 2.70 -27.06 38.28
N TYR A 61 3.03 -27.07 37.00
CA TYR A 61 2.10 -26.70 35.93
C TYR A 61 1.14 -27.87 35.66
N PRO A 62 -0.17 -27.65 35.58
CA PRO A 62 -1.07 -28.62 35.02
C PRO A 62 -0.93 -28.63 33.48
N ASP A 63 -0.81 -29.84 32.94
CA ASP A 63 -0.88 -30.17 31.52
C ASP A 63 -2.28 -29.86 30.96
N PRO A 64 -2.41 -29.06 29.89
CA PRO A 64 -3.62 -29.01 29.09
C PRO A 64 -3.39 -29.72 27.75
N SER A 65 -3.66 -31.03 27.74
CA SER A 65 -4.11 -31.74 26.54
C SER A 65 -5.46 -31.15 26.10
N GLY A 66 -5.39 -30.18 25.19
CA GLY A 66 -6.53 -29.39 24.73
C GLY A 66 -6.67 -29.42 23.21
N GLU A 67 -6.81 -30.61 22.62
CA GLU A 67 -7.10 -30.83 21.20
C GLU A 67 -8.50 -30.32 20.74
N ALA A 68 -9.14 -29.42 21.49
CA ALA A 68 -10.51 -28.96 21.22
C ALA A 68 -10.65 -27.45 20.92
N CYS A 69 -9.56 -26.68 20.80
CA CYS A 69 -9.63 -25.24 20.50
C CYS A 69 -9.43 -24.85 19.03
N ALA A 70 -9.01 -25.78 18.16
CA ALA A 70 -8.65 -25.46 16.78
C ALA A 70 -9.84 -25.34 15.80
N ALA A 71 -11.06 -25.73 16.20
CA ALA A 71 -12.19 -25.85 15.27
C ALA A 71 -13.16 -24.65 15.24
N VAL A 72 -13.05 -23.70 16.17
CA VAL A 72 -14.03 -22.59 16.29
C VAL A 72 -13.47 -21.24 15.81
N ALA A 73 -12.14 -21.09 15.69
CA ALA A 73 -11.50 -19.86 15.22
C ALA A 73 -11.54 -19.67 13.69
N VAL A 74 -11.68 -20.75 12.91
CA VAL A 74 -11.70 -20.70 11.43
C VAL A 74 -13.04 -20.16 10.89
N SER A 75 -14.10 -20.19 11.69
CA SER A 75 -15.46 -19.89 11.22
C SER A 75 -15.81 -18.40 11.14
N ARG A 76 -15.04 -17.49 11.75
CA ARG A 76 -15.34 -16.04 11.73
C ARG A 76 -14.52 -15.23 10.73
N CYS A 77 -13.40 -15.74 10.23
CA CYS A 77 -12.62 -15.08 9.17
C CYS A 77 -13.25 -15.21 7.78
N ALA A 78 -14.01 -16.28 7.52
CA ALA A 78 -14.66 -16.50 6.23
C ALA A 78 -15.88 -15.59 5.98
N GLN A 79 -16.54 -15.09 7.03
CA GLN A 79 -17.78 -14.30 6.90
C GLN A 79 -17.53 -12.82 6.58
N ILE A 80 -16.36 -12.26 6.88
CA ILE A 80 -16.04 -10.86 6.56
C ILE A 80 -15.58 -10.71 5.10
N ALA A 81 -14.95 -11.74 4.52
CA ALA A 81 -14.54 -11.74 3.11
C ALA A 81 -15.74 -11.78 2.12
N ILE A 82 -16.88 -12.36 2.52
CA ILE A 82 -18.06 -12.50 1.65
C ILE A 82 -18.91 -11.21 1.61
N THR A 83 -18.85 -10.38 2.65
CA THR A 83 -19.68 -9.16 2.73
C THR A 83 -19.14 -8.00 1.87
N GLY A 84 -17.83 -7.99 1.57
CA GLY A 84 -17.22 -7.01 0.65
C GLY A 84 -17.61 -7.21 -0.82
N ILE A 85 -18.02 -8.42 -1.22
CA ILE A 85 -18.37 -8.75 -2.61
C ILE A 85 -19.81 -8.32 -2.96
N LEU A 86 -20.71 -8.20 -1.98
CA LEU A 86 -22.14 -7.98 -2.23
C LEU A 86 -22.58 -6.50 -2.29
N LEU A 87 -21.76 -5.55 -1.83
CA LEU A 87 -22.14 -4.12 -1.84
C LEU A 87 -21.95 -3.40 -3.18
N LEU A 88 -21.41 -4.06 -4.21
CA LEU A 88 -21.08 -3.44 -5.51
C LEU A 88 -22.13 -3.70 -6.61
N SER A 89 -23.27 -4.30 -6.29
CA SER A 89 -24.30 -4.69 -7.27
C SER A 89 -25.44 -3.66 -7.46
N HIS A 90 -25.34 -2.43 -6.95
CA HIS A 90 -26.44 -1.46 -6.97
C HIS A 90 -26.19 -0.12 -7.69
N LEU A 91 -25.12 0.02 -8.48
CA LEU A 91 -24.83 1.23 -9.26
C LEU A 91 -24.87 1.04 -10.79
N ALA A 92 -25.62 0.06 -11.27
CA ALA A 92 -25.86 -0.12 -12.70
C ALA A 92 -27.33 0.18 -13.07
N ALA A 93 -27.74 1.44 -12.92
CA ALA A 93 -28.98 1.91 -13.54
C ALA A 93 -28.88 3.40 -13.90
N CYS A 94 -29.26 3.70 -15.14
CA CYS A 94 -29.49 5.02 -15.75
C CYS A 94 -28.27 5.79 -16.31
N GLY A 95 -28.12 5.69 -17.63
CA GLY A 95 -27.47 6.69 -18.48
C GLY A 95 -27.98 6.55 -19.91
N GLN A 96 -29.06 7.25 -20.24
CA GLN A 96 -29.65 7.30 -21.58
C GLN A 96 -28.73 8.09 -22.53
N SER A 97 -28.49 7.55 -23.73
CA SER A 97 -27.77 8.21 -24.81
C SER A 97 -28.70 9.20 -25.54
N THR A 98 -28.40 10.49 -25.45
CA THR A 98 -28.94 11.51 -26.37
C THR A 98 -28.00 11.67 -27.55
N ASN A 99 -28.51 11.40 -28.76
CA ASN A 99 -27.81 11.61 -30.02
C ASN A 99 -27.65 13.11 -30.29
N THR A 100 -26.43 13.64 -30.07
CA THR A 100 -25.99 14.94 -30.59
C THR A 100 -24.95 14.68 -31.68
N PRO A 101 -25.03 15.36 -32.85
CA PRO A 101 -24.03 15.22 -33.91
C PRO A 101 -22.62 15.58 -33.39
N ALA A 102 -21.64 14.77 -33.78
CA ALA A 102 -20.25 14.91 -33.34
C ALA A 102 -19.61 16.17 -33.91
N ASP A 103 -19.45 17.18 -33.05
CA ASP A 103 -18.38 18.16 -33.22
C ASP A 103 -17.06 17.41 -32.98
N LEU A 104 -16.06 17.62 -33.84
CA LEU A 104 -14.74 17.01 -33.63
C LEU A 104 -14.20 17.53 -32.29
N PRO A 105 -13.85 16.64 -31.33
CA PRO A 105 -13.30 17.10 -30.07
C PRO A 105 -12.02 17.88 -30.38
N PRO A 106 -11.83 19.09 -29.81
CA PRO A 106 -10.53 19.74 -29.83
C PRO A 106 -9.50 18.74 -29.30
N GLU A 107 -8.32 18.67 -29.92
CA GLU A 107 -7.20 17.86 -29.40
C GLU A 107 -7.04 18.18 -27.91
N GLU A 108 -7.37 17.21 -27.07
CA GLU A 108 -7.33 17.33 -25.62
C GLU A 108 -5.86 17.55 -25.26
N SER A 109 -5.50 18.80 -24.95
CA SER A 109 -4.17 19.13 -24.48
C SER A 109 -3.92 18.32 -23.22
N LYS A 110 -2.90 17.45 -23.23
CA LYS A 110 -2.50 16.72 -22.02
C LYS A 110 -2.36 17.73 -20.87
N PRO A 111 -3.03 17.49 -19.73
CA PRO A 111 -2.91 18.40 -18.60
C PRO A 111 -1.45 18.50 -18.19
N ALA A 112 -0.99 19.72 -17.92
CA ALA A 112 0.40 19.96 -17.54
C ALA A 112 0.78 19.22 -16.24
N TRP A 113 -0.21 18.98 -15.39
CA TRP A 113 -0.06 18.25 -14.13
C TRP A 113 -0.93 17.01 -14.14
N SER A 114 -0.41 15.91 -13.59
CA SER A 114 -1.18 14.74 -13.19
C SER A 114 -0.97 14.49 -11.70
N GLY A 115 -1.96 13.95 -11.00
CA GLY A 115 -1.83 13.69 -9.58
C GLY A 115 -2.76 12.61 -9.07
N SER A 116 -2.56 12.27 -7.81
CA SER A 116 -3.46 11.36 -7.11
C SER A 116 -3.65 11.74 -5.65
N LEU A 117 -4.84 11.48 -5.13
CA LEU A 117 -5.10 11.42 -3.69
C LEU A 117 -5.36 9.97 -3.33
N SER A 118 -4.64 9.46 -2.35
CA SER A 118 -4.73 8.07 -1.89
C SER A 118 -4.94 8.03 -0.38
N LEU A 119 -5.83 7.15 0.07
CA LEU A 119 -6.13 6.90 1.47
C LEU A 119 -5.86 5.43 1.78
N TYR A 120 -5.04 5.20 2.79
CA TYR A 120 -4.78 3.88 3.34
C TYR A 120 -5.40 3.72 4.72
N GLY A 121 -6.29 2.74 4.88
CA GLY A 121 -6.84 2.34 6.16
C GLY A 121 -6.21 1.04 6.65
N TYR A 122 -5.72 1.02 7.89
CA TYR A 122 -5.09 -0.15 8.50
C TYR A 122 -5.90 -0.67 9.67
N LEU A 123 -6.22 -1.97 9.60
CA LEU A 123 -6.76 -2.74 10.70
C LEU A 123 -5.64 -3.63 11.26
N ILE A 124 -5.12 -3.29 12.44
CA ILE A 124 -3.93 -3.92 12.99
C ILE A 124 -4.29 -4.71 14.25
N PRO A 125 -4.04 -6.03 14.28
CA PRO A 125 -4.24 -6.82 15.48
C PRO A 125 -3.47 -6.26 16.68
N HIS A 126 -4.16 -6.13 17.81
CA HIS A 126 -3.59 -5.71 19.10
C HIS A 126 -2.91 -4.33 19.09
N SER A 127 -3.24 -3.48 18.12
CA SER A 127 -2.71 -2.13 17.99
C SER A 127 -3.82 -1.14 17.65
N ARG A 128 -3.44 0.13 17.47
CA ARG A 128 -4.33 1.20 17.04
C ARG A 128 -4.48 1.19 15.52
N ASP A 129 -5.73 1.13 15.06
CA ASP A 129 -6.08 1.37 13.66
C ASP A 129 -5.82 2.83 13.28
N TYR A 130 -5.39 3.06 12.04
CA TYR A 130 -5.10 4.41 11.56
C TYR A 130 -5.35 4.57 10.06
N VAL A 131 -5.39 5.84 9.65
CA VAL A 131 -5.50 6.24 8.24
C VAL A 131 -4.27 7.04 7.85
N ASN A 132 -3.76 6.78 6.65
CA ASN A 132 -2.64 7.49 6.03
C ASN A 132 -3.09 8.08 4.69
N PRO A 133 -3.31 9.41 4.63
CA PRO A 133 -3.52 10.11 3.37
C PRO A 133 -2.17 10.45 2.71
N ASN A 134 -2.12 10.23 1.40
CA ASN A 134 -0.99 10.56 0.53
C ASN A 134 -1.50 11.34 -0.70
N VAL A 135 -0.76 12.36 -1.11
CA VAL A 135 -1.05 13.15 -2.30
C VAL A 135 0.19 13.17 -3.18
N THR A 136 0.03 12.90 -4.47
CA THR A 136 1.09 13.03 -5.47
C THR A 136 0.72 14.08 -6.51
N ALA A 137 1.73 14.76 -7.04
CA ALA A 137 1.62 15.65 -8.18
C ALA A 137 2.86 15.54 -9.06
N ASP A 138 2.66 15.31 -10.34
CA ASP A 138 3.68 15.05 -11.34
C ASP A 138 3.58 16.09 -12.47
N HIS A 139 4.73 16.59 -12.91
CA HIS A 139 4.87 17.50 -14.05
C HIS A 139 6.15 17.20 -14.83
N ASP A 140 6.01 16.62 -16.02
CA ASP A 140 7.10 16.10 -16.84
C ASP A 140 7.99 15.09 -16.08
N TRP A 141 9.16 15.53 -15.60
CA TRP A 141 10.11 14.72 -14.83
C TRP A 141 10.01 14.98 -13.32
N LEU A 142 9.28 16.01 -12.90
CA LEU A 142 9.18 16.40 -11.50
C LEU A 142 8.09 15.57 -10.81
N HIS A 143 8.45 14.90 -9.72
CA HIS A 143 7.51 14.23 -8.83
C HIS A 143 7.47 14.96 -7.48
N LEU A 144 6.27 15.26 -6.99
CA LEU A 144 6.01 15.80 -5.67
C LEU A 144 5.09 14.86 -4.93
N GLU A 145 5.39 14.60 -3.66
CA GLU A 145 4.55 13.76 -2.82
C GLU A 145 4.46 14.31 -1.38
N ALA A 146 3.26 14.28 -0.82
CA ALA A 146 2.98 14.68 0.54
C ALA A 146 2.27 13.53 1.26
N ARG A 147 2.74 13.20 2.46
CA ARG A 147 2.22 12.05 3.22
C ARG A 147 1.97 12.46 4.67
N TYR A 148 0.96 11.87 5.30
CA TYR A 148 0.67 12.07 6.72
C TYR A 148 0.31 10.76 7.43
N ASN A 149 0.81 10.55 8.64
CA ASN A 149 0.81 9.23 9.29
C ASN A 149 1.56 8.18 8.47
N TYR A 150 2.52 8.62 7.65
CA TYR A 150 3.30 7.71 6.83
C TYR A 150 4.52 7.23 7.59
N GLU A 151 5.46 8.10 7.93
CA GLU A 151 6.73 7.74 8.58
C GLU A 151 6.58 7.47 10.08
N SER A 152 5.55 8.05 10.69
CA SER A 152 5.08 7.75 12.05
C SER A 152 3.70 8.35 12.28
N LEU A 153 2.99 7.92 13.32
CA LEU A 153 1.73 8.54 13.70
C LEU A 153 1.96 10.00 14.07
N GLU A 154 1.10 10.87 13.55
CA GLU A 154 1.16 12.33 13.71
C GLU A 154 2.42 12.96 13.11
N THR A 155 3.02 12.29 12.12
CA THR A 155 4.16 12.80 11.35
C THR A 155 3.72 13.06 9.92
N GLY A 156 4.21 14.17 9.37
CA GLY A 156 4.07 14.53 7.97
C GLY A 156 5.40 14.46 7.23
N SER A 157 5.34 14.29 5.93
CA SER A 157 6.51 14.35 5.06
C SER A 157 6.18 14.99 3.72
N LEU A 158 7.21 15.61 3.14
CA LEU A 158 7.19 16.18 1.81
C LEU A 158 8.37 15.64 1.02
N TRP A 159 8.10 15.22 -0.20
CA TRP A 159 9.02 14.51 -1.06
C TRP A 159 9.14 15.21 -2.40
N VAL A 160 10.36 15.24 -2.92
CA VAL A 160 10.67 15.66 -4.28
C VAL A 160 11.45 14.55 -4.96
N GLY A 161 11.04 14.21 -6.18
CA GLY A 161 11.63 13.12 -6.94
C GLY A 161 11.78 13.45 -8.42
N TYR A 162 12.53 12.59 -9.10
CA TYR A 162 12.73 12.63 -10.54
C TYR A 162 12.05 11.42 -11.18
N ALA A 163 10.91 11.62 -11.84
CA ALA A 163 10.19 10.58 -12.55
C ALA A 163 10.89 10.25 -13.87
N TYR A 164 11.34 9.00 -13.99
CA TYR A 164 11.93 8.44 -15.20
C TYR A 164 11.03 7.32 -15.72
N HIS A 165 10.75 7.33 -17.02
CA HIS A 165 9.98 6.29 -17.71
C HIS A 165 10.69 5.88 -19.01
N THR A 166 10.70 4.59 -19.33
CA THR A 166 11.28 4.06 -20.57
C THR A 166 10.64 2.74 -20.99
N GLY A 167 10.81 2.41 -22.27
CA GLY A 167 10.33 1.17 -22.86
C GLY A 167 8.91 1.25 -23.42
N THR A 168 8.53 0.24 -24.21
CA THR A 168 7.22 0.15 -24.87
C THR A 168 6.52 -1.17 -24.55
N SER A 169 7.18 -2.31 -24.77
CA SER A 169 6.64 -3.64 -24.43
C SER A 169 6.96 -4.05 -22.99
N LEU A 170 8.12 -3.64 -22.50
CA LEU A 170 8.53 -3.73 -21.11
C LEU A 170 8.65 -2.30 -20.63
N VAL A 171 7.66 -1.83 -19.89
CA VAL A 171 7.62 -0.46 -19.37
C VAL A 171 8.34 -0.46 -18.04
N PHE A 172 9.31 0.45 -17.91
CA PHE A 172 10.07 0.67 -16.69
C PHE A 172 9.86 2.10 -16.24
N GLU A 173 9.47 2.26 -14.97
CA GLU A 173 9.29 3.54 -14.32
C GLU A 173 10.08 3.55 -13.02
N ALA A 174 10.85 4.61 -12.78
CA ALA A 174 11.59 4.79 -11.55
C ALA A 174 11.56 6.25 -11.11
N THR A 175 11.27 6.47 -9.84
CA THR A 175 11.21 7.79 -9.22
C THR A 175 12.08 7.78 -7.97
N PRO A 176 13.41 7.95 -8.08
CA PRO A 176 14.23 8.29 -6.92
C PRO A 176 13.78 9.63 -6.34
N MET A 177 13.72 9.72 -5.01
CA MET A 177 13.18 10.86 -4.31
C MET A 177 13.89 11.10 -2.97
N LEU A 178 13.79 12.34 -2.49
CA LEU A 178 14.27 12.75 -1.18
C LEU A 178 13.12 13.43 -0.43
N GLY A 179 12.88 12.95 0.79
CA GLY A 179 11.83 13.42 1.68
C GLY A 179 12.40 14.17 2.89
N GLY A 180 11.71 15.26 3.27
CA GLY A 180 11.83 15.88 4.59
C GLY A 180 10.67 15.42 5.46
N VAL A 181 10.98 14.97 6.68
CA VAL A 181 10.01 14.41 7.63
C VAL A 181 9.94 15.30 8.87
N PHE A 182 8.74 15.57 9.38
CA PHE A 182 8.50 16.47 10.49
C PHE A 182 7.29 16.06 11.34
N GLY A 183 7.33 16.36 12.64
CA GLY A 183 6.28 16.01 13.60
C GLY A 183 6.84 15.21 14.77
N ASN A 184 6.25 14.05 15.06
CA ASN A 184 6.76 13.13 16.09
C ASN A 184 8.13 12.52 15.72
N LEU A 185 8.41 12.42 14.42
CA LEU A 185 9.75 12.20 13.87
C LEU A 185 10.20 13.40 13.05
N THR A 186 11.49 13.69 13.12
CA THR A 186 12.12 14.75 12.33
C THR A 186 13.39 14.23 11.72
N GLY A 187 13.54 14.38 10.42
CA GLY A 187 14.68 13.83 9.70
C GLY A 187 14.56 13.94 8.19
N VAL A 188 15.38 13.16 7.51
CA VAL A 188 15.41 13.08 6.04
C VAL A 188 15.30 11.63 5.62
N ALA A 189 14.67 11.40 4.47
CA ALA A 189 14.49 10.05 3.94
C ALA A 189 14.77 10.03 2.43
N PRO A 190 15.87 9.44 1.97
CA PRO A 190 15.94 9.00 0.58
C PRO A 190 15.03 7.80 0.35
N GLY A 191 14.41 7.75 -0.83
CA GLY A 191 13.56 6.64 -1.24
C GLY A 191 13.43 6.53 -2.74
N TRP A 192 12.66 5.55 -3.18
CA TRP A 192 12.29 5.37 -4.58
C TRP A 192 10.91 4.75 -4.73
N ASN A 193 10.27 5.07 -5.85
CA ASN A 193 9.21 4.25 -6.45
C ASN A 193 9.78 3.57 -7.69
N LEU A 194 9.47 2.30 -7.88
CA LEU A 194 9.90 1.49 -9.02
C LEU A 194 8.70 0.70 -9.54
N SER A 195 8.49 0.68 -10.84
CA SER A 195 7.48 -0.13 -11.51
C SER A 195 8.04 -0.76 -12.78
N ILE A 196 7.80 -2.05 -12.95
CA ILE A 196 8.17 -2.81 -14.14
C ILE A 196 6.93 -3.55 -14.61
N SER A 197 6.43 -3.18 -15.79
CA SER A 197 5.22 -3.74 -16.38
C SER A 197 5.53 -4.47 -17.68
N TYR A 198 5.04 -5.70 -17.79
CA TYR A 198 5.14 -6.53 -18.97
C TYR A 198 3.84 -7.30 -19.18
N LYS A 199 3.10 -6.95 -20.24
CA LYS A 199 1.76 -7.49 -20.51
C LYS A 199 0.87 -7.30 -19.28
N SER A 200 0.18 -8.35 -18.85
CA SER A 200 -0.69 -8.37 -17.67
C SER A 200 0.07 -8.45 -16.33
N PHE A 201 1.40 -8.39 -16.30
CA PHE A 201 2.17 -8.49 -15.06
C PHE A 201 2.83 -7.15 -14.72
N THR A 202 2.73 -6.76 -13.45
CA THR A 202 3.41 -5.57 -12.92
C THR A 202 4.12 -5.92 -11.62
N LEU A 203 5.42 -5.65 -11.57
CA LEU A 203 6.22 -5.64 -10.36
C LEU A 203 6.39 -4.19 -9.91
N SER A 204 5.91 -3.84 -8.73
CA SER A 204 6.11 -2.52 -8.13
C SER A 204 6.89 -2.64 -6.83
N SER A 205 7.71 -1.63 -6.53
CA SER A 205 8.44 -1.53 -5.28
C SER A 205 8.60 -0.07 -4.88
N GLN A 206 8.21 0.24 -3.65
CA GLN A 206 8.54 1.48 -2.98
C GLN A 206 9.42 1.17 -1.79
N SER A 207 10.51 1.92 -1.63
CA SER A 207 11.36 1.78 -0.46
C SER A 207 11.92 3.11 -0.02
N GLU A 208 12.20 3.23 1.26
CA GLU A 208 12.83 4.42 1.85
C GLU A 208 13.70 4.03 3.03
N TYR A 209 14.72 4.84 3.26
CA TYR A 209 15.56 4.77 4.45
C TYR A 209 15.45 6.08 5.21
N PHE A 210 14.90 6.04 6.42
CA PHE A 210 14.77 7.23 7.27
C PHE A 210 16.01 7.43 8.13
N PHE A 211 16.56 8.65 8.07
CA PHE A 211 17.59 9.15 8.97
C PHE A 211 16.98 10.11 9.97
N ASP A 212 16.95 9.72 11.23
CA ASP A 212 16.50 10.58 12.32
C ASP A 212 17.52 11.68 12.60
N ALA A 213 17.05 12.91 12.75
CA ALA A 213 17.94 14.05 12.97
C ALA A 213 18.55 14.11 14.37
N ALA A 214 17.97 13.41 15.35
CA ALA A 214 18.38 13.51 16.76
C ALA A 214 19.00 12.22 17.32
N ASP A 215 18.56 11.04 16.88
CA ASP A 215 18.99 9.75 17.40
C ASP A 215 18.98 8.67 16.31
N SER A 216 20.17 8.25 15.88
CA SER A 216 20.36 7.24 14.84
C SER A 216 19.82 5.85 15.21
N SER A 217 19.55 5.57 16.49
CA SER A 217 18.88 4.34 16.92
C SER A 217 17.44 4.24 16.39
N ARG A 218 16.85 5.39 16.02
CA ARG A 218 15.52 5.50 15.42
C ARG A 218 15.53 5.43 13.89
N ASN A 219 16.69 5.21 13.27
CA ASN A 219 16.77 4.97 11.83
C ASN A 219 16.03 3.68 11.46
N PHE A 220 15.37 3.69 10.31
CA PHE A 220 14.69 2.51 9.81
C PHE A 220 14.66 2.47 8.29
N PHE A 221 14.46 1.26 7.78
CA PHE A 221 14.26 1.01 6.37
C PHE A 221 12.88 0.41 6.18
N TYR A 222 12.12 0.99 5.27
CA TYR A 222 10.80 0.55 4.89
C TYR A 222 10.84 0.08 3.43
N THR A 223 10.11 -1.00 3.15
CA THR A 223 9.86 -1.41 1.77
C THR A 223 8.49 -2.03 1.64
N TRP A 224 7.87 -1.74 0.50
CA TRP A 224 6.60 -2.26 0.04
C TRP A 224 6.78 -2.74 -1.38
N SER A 225 6.54 -4.01 -1.67
CA SER A 225 6.69 -4.55 -3.02
C SER A 225 5.53 -5.45 -3.38
N GLU A 226 5.02 -5.27 -4.59
CA GLU A 226 3.89 -6.04 -5.12
C GLU A 226 4.28 -6.71 -6.43
N LEU A 227 3.83 -7.94 -6.61
CA LEU A 227 3.79 -8.59 -7.91
C LEU A 227 2.35 -8.90 -8.24
N THR A 228 1.83 -8.26 -9.28
CA THR A 228 0.42 -8.32 -9.67
C THR A 228 0.24 -8.92 -11.05
N TYR A 229 -0.92 -9.54 -11.22
CA TYR A 229 -1.45 -10.02 -12.49
C TYR A 229 -2.83 -9.40 -12.72
N SER A 230 -3.00 -8.79 -13.89
CA SER A 230 -4.23 -8.11 -14.32
C SER A 230 -4.87 -8.86 -15.50
N PRO A 231 -5.75 -9.84 -15.25
CA PRO A 231 -6.44 -10.56 -16.33
C PRO A 231 -7.43 -9.67 -17.09
N LEU A 232 -7.89 -8.59 -16.48
CA LEU A 232 -8.81 -7.60 -17.03
C LEU A 232 -8.29 -6.21 -16.69
N GLU A 233 -8.63 -5.21 -17.49
CA GLU A 233 -8.21 -3.81 -17.29
C GLU A 233 -8.66 -3.23 -15.94
N TRP A 234 -9.75 -3.74 -15.37
CA TRP A 234 -10.33 -3.25 -14.11
C TRP A 234 -10.01 -4.12 -12.90
N LEU A 235 -9.34 -5.27 -13.05
CA LEU A 235 -9.12 -6.24 -11.98
C LEU A 235 -7.66 -6.67 -11.92
N ARG A 236 -7.06 -6.54 -10.74
CA ARG A 236 -5.73 -7.09 -10.43
C ARG A 236 -5.75 -7.96 -9.19
N ALA A 237 -4.89 -8.97 -9.17
CA ALA A 237 -4.60 -9.76 -7.98
C ALA A 237 -3.11 -10.05 -7.91
N GLY A 238 -2.57 -10.23 -6.71
CA GLY A 238 -1.13 -10.38 -6.57
C GLY A 238 -0.67 -10.83 -5.20
N ILE A 239 0.64 -10.91 -5.09
CA ILE A 239 1.35 -11.09 -3.83
C ILE A 239 1.97 -9.77 -3.42
N VAL A 240 2.06 -9.56 -2.12
CA VAL A 240 2.64 -8.37 -1.53
C VAL A 240 3.61 -8.74 -0.44
N VAL A 241 4.72 -8.02 -0.38
CA VAL A 241 5.73 -8.13 0.68
C VAL A 241 5.97 -6.75 1.23
N GLN A 242 5.90 -6.64 2.56
CA GLN A 242 6.25 -5.41 3.26
C GLN A 242 7.27 -5.69 4.36
N ARG A 243 8.12 -4.70 4.59
CA ARG A 243 8.91 -4.57 5.81
C ARG A 243 8.58 -3.22 6.41
N THR A 244 7.98 -3.23 7.59
CA THR A 244 7.56 -2.02 8.26
C THR A 244 7.87 -2.08 9.75
N LYS A 245 8.16 -0.93 10.35
CA LYS A 245 8.21 -0.76 11.80
C LYS A 245 6.94 -0.10 12.34
N ALA A 246 5.89 0.03 11.52
CA ALA A 246 4.63 0.72 11.85
C ALA A 246 3.97 0.28 13.14
N TYR A 247 4.08 -1.01 13.43
CA TYR A 247 3.46 -1.65 14.56
C TYR A 247 4.33 -2.83 14.98
N GLN A 248 4.17 -3.25 16.24
CA GLN A 248 4.87 -4.41 16.74
C GLN A 248 4.22 -5.67 16.18
N THR A 249 4.98 -6.37 15.34
CA THR A 249 4.67 -7.70 14.85
C THR A 249 5.87 -8.60 15.12
N PRO A 250 5.67 -9.90 15.37
CA PRO A 250 6.79 -10.84 15.48
C PRO A 250 7.56 -11.01 14.15
N LEU A 251 7.03 -10.50 13.03
CA LEU A 251 7.61 -10.66 11.70
C LEU A 251 8.24 -9.37 11.20
N ASP A 252 9.55 -9.39 10.96
CA ASP A 252 10.26 -8.30 10.29
C ASP A 252 9.78 -8.10 8.84
N ILE A 253 9.40 -9.19 8.18
CA ILE A 253 8.89 -9.20 6.81
C ILE A 253 7.51 -9.85 6.83
N GLN A 254 6.51 -9.08 6.46
CA GLN A 254 5.14 -9.54 6.32
C GLN A 254 4.86 -9.82 4.85
N ARG A 255 4.14 -10.89 4.58
CA ARG A 255 3.76 -11.27 3.21
C ARG A 255 2.26 -11.45 3.16
N GLY A 256 1.68 -11.15 2.02
CA GLY A 256 0.24 -11.14 1.87
C GLY A 256 -0.20 -11.34 0.44
N LEU A 257 -1.52 -11.31 0.30
CA LEU A 257 -2.21 -11.28 -0.97
C LEU A 257 -2.88 -9.92 -1.12
N LEU A 258 -3.06 -9.51 -2.37
CA LEU A 258 -3.82 -8.31 -2.72
C LEU A 258 -4.84 -8.63 -3.81
N VAL A 259 -5.96 -7.92 -3.76
CA VAL A 259 -6.92 -7.80 -4.85
C VAL A 259 -7.27 -6.33 -5.01
N GLY A 260 -7.22 -5.84 -6.24
CA GLY A 260 -7.52 -4.46 -6.58
C GLY A 260 -8.52 -4.36 -7.73
N VAL A 261 -9.33 -3.32 -7.68
CA VAL A 261 -10.28 -2.96 -8.73
C VAL A 261 -10.11 -1.50 -9.12
N THR A 262 -10.14 -1.22 -10.42
CA THR A 262 -10.04 0.13 -10.96
C THR A 262 -11.31 0.44 -11.72
N TYR A 263 -11.94 1.58 -11.42
CA TYR A 263 -13.13 2.06 -12.11
C TYR A 263 -12.97 3.55 -12.44
N LYS A 264 -12.76 3.84 -13.73
CA LYS A 264 -12.43 5.18 -14.22
C LYS A 264 -11.19 5.71 -13.49
N ARG A 265 -11.30 6.87 -12.83
CA ARG A 265 -10.25 7.49 -12.04
C ARG A 265 -10.10 6.94 -10.62
N PHE A 266 -10.95 6.00 -10.21
CA PHE A 266 -10.93 5.44 -8.86
C PHE A 266 -10.23 4.09 -8.85
N ASP A 267 -9.41 3.88 -7.82
CA ASP A 267 -8.74 2.62 -7.58
C ASP A 267 -8.98 2.18 -6.12
N PHE A 268 -9.26 0.90 -5.94
CA PHE A 268 -9.45 0.31 -4.62
C PHE A 268 -8.65 -0.98 -4.55
N ALA A 269 -7.91 -1.18 -3.45
CA ALA A 269 -7.28 -2.46 -3.19
C ALA A 269 -7.48 -2.90 -1.74
N THR A 270 -7.51 -4.21 -1.55
CA THR A 270 -7.50 -4.85 -0.24
C THR A 270 -6.27 -5.74 -0.15
N TYR A 271 -5.58 -5.63 0.98
CA TYR A 271 -4.37 -6.36 1.29
C TYR A 271 -4.60 -7.18 2.56
N VAL A 272 -4.18 -8.43 2.54
CA VAL A 272 -4.25 -9.32 3.71
C VAL A 272 -2.86 -9.88 3.98
N PHE A 273 -2.26 -9.44 5.07
CA PHE A 273 -0.94 -9.87 5.52
C PHE A 273 -1.01 -10.99 6.53
N ASN A 274 -0.01 -11.86 6.50
CA ASN A 274 0.23 -12.93 7.48
C ASN A 274 -0.92 -13.92 7.64
N ALA A 275 -1.83 -13.97 6.66
CA ALA A 275 -2.94 -14.91 6.65
C ALA A 275 -2.43 -16.35 6.77
N GLY A 276 -2.86 -17.06 7.83
CA GLY A 276 -2.45 -18.44 8.09
C GLY A 276 -1.12 -18.62 8.84
N TRP A 277 -0.44 -17.52 9.23
CA TRP A 277 0.75 -17.58 10.09
C TRP A 277 0.54 -16.97 11.46
N THR A 278 -0.04 -15.77 11.52
CA THR A 278 -0.34 -15.04 12.77
C THR A 278 -1.70 -14.37 12.64
N ASP A 279 -2.05 -13.49 13.58
CA ASP A 279 -3.19 -12.59 13.39
C ASP A 279 -2.96 -11.73 12.14
N PRO A 280 -3.95 -11.65 11.22
CA PRO A 280 -3.77 -10.98 9.96
C PRO A 280 -3.88 -9.46 10.11
N THR A 281 -2.96 -8.73 9.47
CA THR A 281 -3.13 -7.28 9.27
C THR A 281 -3.87 -7.06 7.96
N ILE A 282 -4.92 -6.25 7.99
CA ILE A 282 -5.69 -5.91 6.80
C ILE A 282 -5.43 -4.43 6.48
N ALA A 283 -5.11 -4.15 5.22
CA ALA A 283 -5.03 -2.78 4.71
C ALA A 283 -6.00 -2.60 3.54
N PHE A 284 -6.58 -1.41 3.45
CA PHE A 284 -7.42 -0.99 2.35
C PHE A 284 -6.85 0.27 1.73
N SER A 285 -6.83 0.32 0.40
CA SER A 285 -6.52 1.54 -0.34
C SER A 285 -7.76 2.04 -1.07
N ALA A 286 -7.90 3.35 -1.11
CA ALA A 286 -8.81 4.05 -2.00
C ALA A 286 -8.05 5.24 -2.60
N SER A 287 -7.99 5.31 -3.92
CA SER A 287 -7.25 6.35 -4.64
C SER A 287 -8.11 6.97 -5.73
N VAL A 288 -7.85 8.25 -6.01
CA VAL A 288 -8.43 8.98 -7.13
C VAL A 288 -7.33 9.72 -7.90
N SER A 289 -7.27 9.51 -9.21
CA SER A 289 -6.34 10.21 -10.11
C SER A 289 -7.02 11.41 -10.79
N PHE A 290 -6.25 12.46 -11.08
CA PHE A 290 -6.72 13.67 -11.76
C PHE A 290 -5.64 14.29 -12.64
#